data_AF-A0A256ZVR2-F1
#
_entry.id   AF-A0A256ZVR2-F1
#
_cell.length_a   1.000
_cell.length_b   1.000
_cell.length_c   1.000
_cell.angle_alpha   90.00
_cell.angle_beta   90.00
_cell.angle_gamma   90.00
#
_symmetry.space_group_name_H-M   'P 1'
#
loop_
_entity.id
_entity.type
_entity.pdbx_description
1 polymer ?
#
loop_
_entity_poly.entity_id
_entity_poly.type
_entity_poly.pdbx_seq_one_letter_code
_entity_poly.pdbx_strand_id
1 'polypeptide(L)' 'MVKKIIDIDLAGEVKEFINSNDDVKFEKDGLEKKIMDSNNFDLLKVTKKIGSAILITNVELVDKEFIEKVL' A
#
# COMPACT_ATOMS: atom_id res chain seq x y z
N MET A 1 12.28 15.65 8.03
CA MET A 1 11.18 15.13 8.88
C MET A 1 10.47 14.04 8.08
N VAL A 2 10.40 12.81 8.58
CA VAL A 2 9.73 11.70 7.89
C VAL A 2 8.27 11.67 8.34
N LYS A 3 7.32 11.75 7.39
CA LYS A 3 5.89 11.64 7.71
C LYS A 3 5.44 10.19 7.48
N LYS A 4 4.77 9.60 8.49
CA LYS A 4 4.11 8.30 8.36
C LYS A 4 2.67 8.53 7.88
N ILE A 5 2.28 7.85 6.82
CA ILE A 5 0.94 7.90 6.24
C ILE A 5 0.39 6.47 6.20
N ILE A 6 -0.88 6.34 6.55
CA ILE A 6 -1.65 5.11 6.39
C ILE A 6 -2.74 5.45 5.38
N ASP A 7 -2.77 4.68 4.29
CA ASP A 7 -3.72 4.84 3.20
C ASP A 7 -4.54 3.57 3.03
N ILE A 8 -5.75 3.70 2.50
CA ILE A 8 -6.60 2.57 2.14
C ILE A 8 -7.11 2.80 0.72
N ASP A 9 -6.57 2.05 -0.22
CA ASP A 9 -6.83 2.19 -1.65
C ASP A 9 -7.05 0.82 -2.29
N LEU A 10 -7.57 0.82 -3.51
CA LEU A 10 -7.65 -0.41 -4.31
C LEU A 10 -6.25 -0.87 -4.71
N ALA A 11 -6.01 -2.17 -4.70
CA ALA A 11 -4.71 -2.72 -5.09
C ALA A 11 -4.30 -2.29 -6.50
N GLY A 12 -5.26 -2.12 -7.42
CA GLY A 12 -5.00 -1.58 -8.75
C GLY A 12 -4.37 -0.19 -8.72
N GLU A 13 -4.92 0.71 -7.90
CA GLU A 13 -4.41 2.08 -7.73
C GLU A 13 -3.04 2.08 -7.05
N VAL A 14 -2.85 1.21 -6.04
CA VAL A 14 -1.54 1.05 -5.39
C VAL A 14 -0.48 0.56 -6.37
N LYS A 15 -0.82 -0.39 -7.25
CA LYS A 15 0.09 -0.87 -8.31
C LYS A 15 0.44 0.23 -9.29
N GLU A 16 -0.55 0.99 -9.74
CA GLU A 16 -0.34 2.14 -10.64
C GLU A 16 0.56 3.19 -9.99
N PHE A 17 0.33 3.49 -8.71
CA PHE A 17 1.17 4.39 -7.94
C PHE A 17 2.63 3.92 -7.89
N ILE A 18 2.87 2.64 -7.60
CA ILE A 18 4.24 2.07 -7.58
C ILE A 18 4.88 2.17 -8.96
N ASN A 19 4.15 1.79 -10.01
CA ASN A 19 4.69 1.80 -11.38
C ASN A 19 4.91 3.21 -11.94
N SER A 20 4.22 4.22 -11.39
CA SER A 20 4.35 5.62 -11.80
C SER A 20 5.44 6.38 -11.03
N ASN A 21 6.02 5.78 -9.99
CA ASN A 21 6.98 6.43 -9.10
C ASN A 21 8.24 5.55 -8.91
N ASP A 22 9.33 5.91 -9.59
CA ASP A 22 10.61 5.19 -9.53
C ASP A 22 11.30 5.25 -8.15
N ASP A 23 10.84 6.13 -7.26
CA ASP A 23 11.40 6.35 -5.93
C ASP A 23 10.71 5.55 -4.82
N VAL A 24 9.79 4.66 -5.17
CA VAL A 24 9.14 3.75 -4.22
C VAL A 24 10.08 2.61 -3.83
N LYS A 25 10.24 2.41 -2.53
CA LYS A 25 11.05 1.34 -1.93
C LYS A 25 10.22 0.54 -0.94
N PHE A 26 10.64 -0.69 -0.67
CA PHE A 26 9.98 -1.59 0.28
C PHE A 26 10.89 -1.85 1.49
N GLU A 27 10.37 -1.68 2.70
CA GLU A 27 11.14 -1.85 3.95
C GLU A 27 11.45 -3.33 4.23
N LYS A 28 10.63 -4.24 3.71
CA LYS A 28 10.73 -5.69 3.93
C LYS A 28 10.52 -6.43 2.62
N ASP A 29 11.25 -7.53 2.48
CA ASP A 29 11.08 -8.45 1.36
C ASP A 29 9.65 -9.01 1.34
N GLY A 30 9.10 -9.16 0.13
CA GLY A 30 7.76 -9.73 -0.09
C GLY A 30 6.59 -8.74 0.02
N LEU A 31 6.80 -7.49 0.47
CA LEU A 31 5.75 -6.47 0.46
C LEU A 31 5.32 -6.11 -0.96
N GLU A 32 6.27 -5.92 -1.87
CA GLU A 32 6.00 -5.67 -3.28
C GLU A 32 5.18 -6.82 -3.88
N LYS A 33 5.67 -8.06 -3.69
CA LYS A 33 4.97 -9.26 -4.15
C LYS A 33 3.55 -9.33 -3.60
N LYS A 34 3.33 -9.03 -2.32
CA LYS A 34 1.99 -9.01 -1.71
C LYS A 34 1.04 -8.06 -2.43
N ILE A 35 1.51 -6.87 -2.82
CA ILE A 35 0.71 -5.91 -3.59
C ILE A 35 0.47 -6.43 -5.00
N MET A 36 1.52 -6.88 -5.69
CA MET A 36 1.46 -7.31 -7.09
C MET A 36 0.56 -8.55 -7.28
N ASP A 37 0.59 -9.48 -6.32
CA ASP A 37 -0.22 -10.70 -6.32
C ASP A 37 -1.69 -10.48 -5.91
N SER A 38 -2.04 -9.32 -5.32
CA SER A 38 -3.43 -9.01 -4.92
C SER A 38 -4.31 -8.75 -6.14
N ASN A 39 -5.61 -9.04 -6.06
CA ASN A 39 -6.57 -8.67 -7.10
C ASN A 39 -6.71 -7.14 -7.15
N ASN A 40 -6.83 -6.54 -8.33
CA ASN A 40 -6.93 -5.09 -8.47
C ASN A 40 -8.10 -4.47 -7.70
N PHE A 41 -9.16 -5.25 -7.42
CA PHE A 41 -10.31 -4.83 -6.63
C PHE A 41 -10.19 -5.07 -5.13
N ASP A 42 -9.09 -5.68 -4.66
CA ASP A 42 -8.85 -5.84 -3.22
C ASP A 42 -8.52 -4.48 -2.59
N LEU A 43 -9.11 -4.19 -1.43
CA LEU A 43 -8.74 -3.01 -0.65
C LEU A 43 -7.47 -3.32 0.16
N LEU A 44 -6.46 -2.49 0.00
CA LEU A 44 -5.18 -2.61 0.68
C LEU A 44 -4.98 -1.42 1.61
N LYS A 45 -4.70 -1.72 2.88
CA LYS A 45 -4.18 -0.74 3.83
C LYS A 45 -2.67 -0.68 3.73
N VAL A 46 -2.16 0.41 3.18
CA VAL A 46 -0.73 0.63 2.92
C VAL A 46 -0.18 1.63 3.91
N THR A 47 0.85 1.23 4.67
CA THR A 47 1.59 2.14 5.55
C THR A 47 2.89 2.55 4.89
N LYS A 48 3.05 3.84 4.61
CA LYS A 48 4.21 4.41 3.93
C LYS A 48 4.87 5.52 4.75
N LYS A 49 6.18 5.67 4.60
CA LYS A 49 6.98 6.77 5.13
C LYS A 49 7.40 7.66 3.96
N ILE A 50 7.03 8.94 4.00
CA ILE A 50 7.40 9.92 2.97
C ILE A 50 8.62 10.70 3.45
N GLY A 51 9.69 10.64 2.66
CA GLY A 51 10.96 11.35 2.85
C GLY A 51 11.58 11.72 1.50
N SER A 52 12.87 11.44 1.30
CA SER A 52 13.54 11.57 -0.01
C SER A 52 13.14 10.47 -1.01
N ALA A 53 12.51 9.41 -0.52
CA ALA A 53 11.93 8.30 -1.24
C ALA A 53 10.67 7.88 -0.50
N ILE A 54 9.77 7.17 -1.16
CA ILE A 54 8.55 6.65 -0.55
C ILE A 54 8.82 5.22 -0.09
N LEU A 55 8.89 5.02 1.23
CA LEU A 55 9.17 3.70 1.80
C LEU A 55 7.88 3.03 2.26
N ILE A 56 7.44 1.99 1.57
CA ILE A 56 6.32 1.13 1.98
C ILE A 56 6.81 0.20 3.09
N THR A 57 6.18 0.30 4.25
CA THR A 57 6.60 -0.37 5.50
C THR A 57 5.65 -1.50 5.92
N ASN A 58 4.39 -1.44 5.48
CA ASN A 58 3.40 -2.47 5.74
C ASN A 58 2.29 -2.44 4.69
N VAL A 59 1.72 -3.61 4.40
CA VAL A 59 0.56 -3.78 3.51
C VAL A 59 -0.34 -4.82 4.14
N GLU A 60 -1.60 -4.48 4.36
CA GLU A 60 -2.62 -5.37 4.91
C GLU A 60 -3.80 -5.43 3.95
N LEU A 61 -4.32 -6.64 3.70
CA LEU A 61 -5.59 -6.77 2.99
C LEU A 61 -6.70 -6.33 3.96
N VAL A 62 -7.55 -5.41 3.53
CA VAL A 62 -8.68 -4.97 4.32
C VAL A 62 -9.76 -6.03 4.19
N ASP A 63 -10.19 -6.59 5.33
CA ASP A 63 -11.25 -7.58 5.37
C ASP A 63 -12.63 -6.94 5.15
N LYS A 64 -13.61 -7.78 4.81
CA LYS A 64 -14.99 -7.35 4.63
C LYS A 64 -15.59 -6.77 5.91
N GLU A 65 -15.19 -7.27 7.08
CA GLU A 65 -15.69 -6.77 8.36
C GLU A 65 -15.29 -5.31 8.61
N PHE A 66 -14.09 -4.89 8.21
CA PHE A 66 -13.67 -3.50 8.28
C PHE A 66 -14.47 -2.63 7.31
N ILE A 67 -14.69 -3.10 6.09
CA ILE A 67 -15.49 -2.39 5.07
C ILE A 67 -16.92 -2.16 5.58
N GLU A 68 -17.56 -3.20 6.12
CA GLU A 68 -18.93 -3.14 6.64
C GLU A 68 -19.10 -2.23 7.89
N LYS A 69 -18.02 -1.92 8.60
CA LYS A 69 -18.05 -1.02 9.77
C LYS A 69 -17.79 0.44 9.42
N VAL A 70 -17.21 0.73 8.27
CA VAL A 70 -16.70 2.06 7.90
C VAL A 70 -17.49 2.68 6.74
N LEU A 71 -18.09 1.87 5.87
CA LEU A 71 -19.07 2.30 4.85
C LEU A 71 -20.50 2.20 5.38
#